data_AF-A0A514LED6-F1
#
_entry.id   AF-A0A514LED6-F1
#
_cell.length_a   1.000
_cell.length_b   1.000
_cell.length_c   1.000
_cell.angle_alpha   90.00
_cell.angle_beta   90.00
_cell.angle_gamma   90.00
#
_symmetry.space_group_name_H-M   'P 1'
#
loop_
_entity.id
_entity.type
_entity.pdbx_description
1 polymer ?
#
loop_
_entity_poly.entity_id
_entity_poly.type
_entity_poly.pdbx_seq_one_letter_code
_entity_poly.pdbx_strand_id
1 'polypeptide(L)'
;MRYAERITFVQVEGGSYDPEKGGYVEGETTRETVPCHLSPMSTDRTSQLFGSIEQFITIARLQRPYNKAYDRVEIDDKPFSVRRHVRHRNQSVFFLEGA
;
A
#
# COMPACT_ATOMS: atom_id res chain seq x y z
N MET A 1 15.71 9.54 -9.30
CA MET A 1 14.29 9.33 -8.93
C MET A 1 13.95 10.28 -7.79
N ARG A 2 12.85 11.01 -7.88
CA ARG A 2 12.43 11.98 -6.86
C ARG A 2 11.31 11.37 -6.02
N TYR A 3 11.48 11.36 -4.69
CA TYR A 3 10.48 10.87 -3.73
C TYR A 3 9.60 12.03 -3.23
N ALA A 4 8.96 12.74 -4.15
CA ALA A 4 8.12 13.89 -3.80
C ALA A 4 6.73 13.47 -3.32
N GLU A 5 6.26 12.30 -3.77
CA GLU A 5 4.92 11.78 -3.53
C GLU A 5 4.81 11.15 -2.15
N ARG A 6 3.59 11.05 -1.64
CA ARG A 6 3.31 10.47 -0.32
C ARG A 6 2.36 9.29 -0.46
N ILE A 7 2.73 8.18 0.16
CA ILE A 7 1.88 7.00 0.30
C ILE A 7 1.59 6.81 1.79
N THR A 8 0.32 6.65 2.13
CA THR A 8 -0.15 6.40 3.48
C THR A 8 -0.54 4.93 3.59
N PHE A 9 0.14 4.21 4.47
CA PHE A 9 -0.23 2.85 4.84
C PHE A 9 -1.25 2.92 5.97
N VAL A 10 -2.38 2.24 5.79
CA VAL A 10 -3.43 2.16 6.81
C VAL A 10 -3.49 0.73 7.30
N GLN A 11 -3.31 0.55 8.59
CA GLN A 11 -3.53 -0.70 9.30
C GLN A 11 -4.72 -0.51 10.23
N VAL A 12 -5.73 -1.38 10.10
CA VAL A 12 -6.89 -1.43 10.97
C VAL A 12 -6.72 -2.66 11.84
N GLU A 13 -6.29 -2.46 13.09
CA GLU A 13 -6.31 -3.58 14.04
C GLU A 13 -7.77 -3.88 14.37
N GLY A 14 -8.22 -5.12 14.15
CA GLY A 14 -9.58 -5.52 14.53
C GLY A 14 -9.72 -5.49 16.04
N GLY A 15 -10.73 -4.78 16.56
CA GLY A 15 -11.02 -4.75 17.99
C GLY A 15 -11.16 -6.17 18.54
N SER A 16 -10.42 -6.48 19.60
CA SER A 16 -10.44 -7.79 20.24
C SER A 16 -11.31 -7.74 21.50
N TYR A 17 -11.95 -8.87 21.80
CA TYR A 17 -12.63 -9.03 23.08
C TYR A 17 -11.58 -9.21 24.18
N ASP A 18 -11.61 -8.35 25.19
CA ASP A 18 -10.74 -8.45 26.36
C ASP A 18 -11.53 -9.11 27.51
N PRO A 19 -11.27 -10.39 27.80
CA PRO A 19 -12.00 -11.12 28.85
C PRO A 19 -11.70 -10.62 30.27
N GLU A 20 -10.62 -9.88 30.51
CA GLU A 20 -10.33 -9.31 31.84
C GLU A 20 -11.16 -8.05 32.13
N LYS A 21 -11.46 -7.25 31.10
CA LYS A 21 -12.32 -6.05 31.21
C LYS A 21 -13.79 -6.32 30.92
N GLY A 22 -14.13 -7.51 30.42
CA GLY A 22 -15.51 -7.86 30.08
C GLY A 22 -16.11 -6.97 28.98
N GLY A 23 -15.29 -6.52 28.03
CA GLY A 23 -15.69 -5.55 27.01
C GLY A 23 -14.94 -5.73 25.69
N TYR A 24 -15.52 -5.18 24.62
CA TYR A 24 -14.87 -5.07 23.33
C TYR A 24 -13.89 -3.89 23.36
N VAL A 25 -12.61 -4.13 23.04
CA VAL A 25 -11.64 -3.05 22.86
C VAL A 25 -11.75 -2.56 21.43
N GLU A 26 -11.94 -1.26 21.23
CA GLU A 26 -11.93 -0.67 19.89
C GLU A 26 -10.55 -0.85 19.25
N GLY A 27 -10.58 -1.24 17.98
CA GLY A 27 -9.38 -1.44 17.18
C GLY A 27 -8.65 -0.12 16.89
N GLU A 28 -7.34 -0.09 17.09
CA GLU A 28 -6.54 1.10 16.74
C GLU A 28 -6.30 1.14 15.22
N THR A 29 -6.58 2.28 14.60
CA THR A 29 -6.24 2.51 13.19
C THR A 29 -4.92 3.26 13.11
N THR A 30 -3.85 2.56 12.75
CA THR A 30 -2.55 3.16 12.53
C THR A 30 -2.43 3.66 11.09
N ARG A 31 -2.01 4.91 10.92
CA ARG A 31 -1.72 5.52 9.62
C ARG A 31 -0.27 5.95 9.55
N GLU A 32 0.45 5.48 8.55
CA GLU A 32 1.86 5.83 8.36
C GLU A 32 2.11 6.38 6.97
N THR A 33 2.42 7.67 6.89
CA THR A 33 2.73 8.34 5.63
C THR A 33 4.24 8.34 5.39
N VAL A 34 4.65 7.77 4.27
CA VAL A 34 6.06 7.70 3.86
C VAL A 34 6.27 8.32 2.48
N PRO A 35 7.44 8.91 2.22
CA PRO A 35 7.76 9.42 0.90
C PRO A 35 7.98 8.26 -0.09
N CYS A 36 7.40 8.39 -1.28
CA CYS A 36 7.55 7.42 -2.36
C CYS A 36 7.75 8.11 -3.71
N HIS A 37 8.15 7.32 -4.70
CA HIS A 37 8.20 7.72 -6.09
C HIS A 37 7.11 6.97 -6.84
N LEU A 38 6.15 7.70 -7.41
CA LEU A 38 5.09 7.13 -8.23
C LEU A 38 5.52 7.09 -9.69
N SER A 39 5.23 5.98 -10.35
CA SER A 39 5.43 5.80 -11.79
C SER A 39 4.19 5.14 -12.37
N PRO A 40 3.33 5.86 -13.11
CA PRO A 40 2.21 5.24 -13.80
C PRO A 40 2.75 4.29 -14.88
N MET A 41 2.18 3.08 -14.98
CA MET A 41 2.43 2.20 -16.11
C MET A 41 1.33 2.33 -17.17
N SER A 42 1.76 2.34 -18.43
CA SER A 42 0.87 2.17 -19.57
C SER A 42 0.28 0.75 -19.60
N THR A 43 -0.94 0.65 -20.12
CA THR A 43 -1.73 -0.60 -20.26
C THR A 43 -0.99 -1.71 -21.03
N ASP A 44 -0.15 -1.34 -22.00
CA ASP A 44 0.68 -2.27 -22.76
C ASP A 44 1.69 -3.03 -21.87
N ARG A 45 2.31 -2.29 -20.92
CA ARG A 45 3.29 -2.85 -19.99
C ARG A 45 2.65 -3.66 -18.86
N THR A 46 1.46 -3.28 -18.42
CA THR A 46 0.72 -4.04 -17.40
C THR A 46 0.26 -5.38 -17.95
N SER A 47 -0.19 -5.43 -19.20
CA SER A 47 -0.61 -6.67 -19.88
C SER A 47 0.49 -7.73 -19.91
N GLN A 48 1.75 -7.32 -20.12
CA GLN A 48 2.90 -8.24 -20.09
C GLN A 48 3.23 -8.78 -18.69
N LEU A 49 3.00 -7.99 -17.63
CA LEU A 49 3.37 -8.33 -16.25
C LEU A 49 2.26 -9.09 -15.50
N PHE A 50 0.99 -8.83 -15.84
CA PHE A 50 -0.18 -9.33 -15.12
C PHE A 50 -1.16 -10.14 -16.00
N GLY A 51 -0.88 -10.30 -17.30
CA GLY A 51 -1.81 -10.93 -18.26
C GLY A 51 -2.85 -9.95 -18.81
N SER A 52 -3.78 -10.40 -19.67
CA SER A 52 -4.82 -9.60 -20.36
C SER A 52 -5.73 -8.81 -19.40
N ILE A 53 -5.19 -7.77 -18.81
CA ILE A 53 -5.81 -6.97 -17.77
C ILE A 53 -5.58 -5.51 -18.16
N GLU A 54 -6.62 -4.88 -18.70
CA GLU A 54 -6.67 -3.45 -18.98
C GLU A 54 -6.85 -2.66 -17.66
N GLN A 55 -5.87 -2.75 -16.76
CA GLN A 55 -5.87 -2.00 -15.50
C GLN A 55 -4.79 -0.94 -15.48
N PHE A 56 -5.15 0.23 -14.94
CA PHE A 56 -4.22 1.31 -14.65
C PHE A 56 -3.43 0.98 -13.38
N ILE A 57 -2.21 0.46 -13.56
CA ILE A 57 -1.33 0.15 -12.44
C ILE A 57 -0.35 1.30 -12.22
N THR A 58 -0.34 1.82 -11.00
CA THR A 58 0.65 2.78 -10.52
C THR A 58 1.71 2.06 -9.70
N ILE A 59 2.98 2.23 -10.05
CA ILE A 59 4.09 1.67 -9.27
C ILE A 59 4.52 2.70 -8.23
N ALA A 60 4.41 2.37 -6.95
CA ALA A 60 5.00 3.15 -5.87
C ALA A 60 6.32 2.52 -5.42
N ARG A 61 7.41 3.29 -5.51
CA ARG A 61 8.74 2.86 -5.04
C ARG A 61 9.12 3.63 -3.79
N LEU A 62 9.44 2.91 -2.72
CA LEU A 62 9.91 3.50 -1.47
C LEU A 62 11.44 3.51 -1.44
N GLN A 63 12.01 4.51 -0.77
CA GLN A 63 13.46 4.61 -0.58
C GLN A 63 13.99 3.57 0.41
N ARG A 64 13.15 3.13 1.34
CA ARG A 64 13.49 2.14 2.38
C ARG A 64 12.54 0.94 2.27
N PRO A 65 12.98 -0.25 2.70
CA PRO A 65 12.09 -1.39 2.79
C PRO A 65 10.97 -1.11 3.81
N TYR A 66 9.74 -1.45 3.43
CA TYR A 66 8.58 -1.36 4.30
C TYR A 66 8.21 -2.76 4.79
N ASN A 67 8.42 -3.00 6.09
CA ASN A 67 8.27 -4.30 6.72
C ASN A 67 7.09 -4.37 7.69
N LYS A 68 6.35 -3.28 7.86
CA LYS A 68 5.18 -3.20 8.73
C LYS A 68 3.95 -3.81 8.05
N ALA A 69 3.01 -4.26 8.87
CA ALA A 69 1.70 -4.69 8.39
C ALA A 69 0.89 -3.48 7.89
N TYR A 70 0.01 -3.73 6.94
CA TYR A 70 -0.91 -2.75 6.39
C TYR A 70 -2.06 -3.50 5.72
N ASP A 71 -3.26 -2.94 5.79
CA ASP A 71 -4.46 -3.51 5.15
C ASP A 71 -4.72 -2.85 3.81
N ARG A 72 -4.54 -1.54 3.73
CA ARG A 72 -4.69 -0.76 2.50
C ARG A 72 -3.68 0.37 2.42
N VAL A 73 -3.58 0.95 1.23
CA VAL A 73 -2.75 2.13 1.00
C VAL A 73 -3.57 3.25 0.38
N GLU A 74 -3.21 4.47 0.72
CA GLU A 74 -3.85 5.69 0.23
C GLU A 74 -2.77 6.60 -0.37
N ILE A 75 -3.04 7.16 -1.54
CA ILE A 75 -2.18 8.14 -2.22
C ILE A 75 -3.05 9.32 -2.57
N ASP A 76 -2.64 10.53 -2.19
CA ASP A 76 -3.42 11.76 -2.39
C ASP A 76 -4.89 11.62 -1.95
N ASP A 77 -5.10 11.03 -0.75
CA ASP A 77 -6.41 10.73 -0.16
C ASP A 77 -7.30 9.76 -0.98
N LYS A 78 -6.75 9.14 -2.02
CA LYS A 78 -7.44 8.10 -2.80
C LYS A 78 -7.02 6.72 -2.33
N PRO A 79 -7.96 5.79 -2.08
CA PRO A 79 -7.62 4.42 -1.72
C PRO A 79 -7.11 3.67 -2.96
N PHE A 80 -6.02 2.94 -2.80
CA PHE A 80 -5.44 2.06 -3.81
C PHE A 80 -5.34 0.63 -3.28
N SER A 81 -5.57 -0.33 -4.16
CA SER A 81 -5.41 -1.76 -3.83
C SER A 81 -4.00 -2.23 -4.19
N VAL A 82 -3.30 -2.86 -3.24
CA VAL A 82 -1.96 -3.42 -3.48
C VAL A 82 -2.08 -4.78 -4.17
N ARG A 83 -1.80 -4.83 -5.47
CA ARG A 83 -1.81 -6.08 -6.24
C ARG A 83 -0.56 -6.92 -6.04
N ARG A 84 0.59 -6.25 -5.91
CA ARG A 84 1.87 -6.92 -5.74
C ARG A 84 2.81 -6.07 -4.89
N HIS A 85 3.43 -6.70 -3.92
CA HIS A 85 4.51 -6.11 -3.13
C HIS A 85 5.80 -6.87 -3.43
N VAL A 86 6.78 -6.18 -4.03
CA VAL A 86 8.13 -6.70 -4.25
C VAL A 86 9.07 -6.07 -3.24
N ARG A 87 9.55 -6.90 -2.31
CA ARG A 87 10.56 -6.51 -1.33
C ARG A 87 11.95 -6.76 -1.90
N HIS A 88 12.71 -5.69 -2.06
CA HIS A 88 14.15 -5.78 -2.30
C HIS A 88 14.90 -5.47 -1.00
N ARG A 89 16.20 -5.80 -0.98
CA ARG A 89 17.06 -5.60 0.20
C ARG A 89 17.03 -4.16 0.74
N ASN A 90 16.99 -3.16 -0.15
CA ASN A 90 17.10 -1.75 0.21
C ASN A 90 15.85 -0.91 -0.15
N GLN A 91 14.85 -1.50 -0.81
CA GLN A 91 13.69 -0.77 -1.31
C GLN A 91 12.46 -1.67 -1.37
N SER A 92 11.28 -1.10 -1.19
CA SER A 92 10.01 -1.77 -1.46
C SER A 92 9.35 -1.17 -2.69
N VAL A 93 8.83 -2.04 -3.55
CA VAL A 93 8.07 -1.65 -4.75
C VAL A 93 6.67 -2.22 -4.64
N PHE A 94 5.68 -1.34 -4.75
CA PHE A 94 4.26 -1.69 -4.70
C PHE A 94 3.64 -1.44 -6.07
N PHE A 95 2.87 -2.41 -6.54
CA PHE A 95 2.01 -2.29 -7.71
C PHE A 95 0.61 -2.03 -7.20
N LEU A 96 0.12 -0.83 -7.48
CA LEU A 96 -1.12 -0.30 -6.98
C LEU A 96 -2.11 -0.21 -8.12
N GLU A 97 -3.30 -0.75 -7.91
CA GLU A 97 -4.41 -0.58 -8.83
C GLU A 97 -5.29 0.56 -8.31
N GLY A 98 -5.47 1.58 -9.16
CA GLY A 98 -6.40 2.68 -8.88
C GLY A 98 -7.83 2.25 -9.13
N ALA A 99 -8.71 2.54 -8.19
CA ALA A 99 -10.16 2.47 -8.38
C ALA A 99 -10.67 3.71 -9.13
#